data_AF-A0A9Q3J9V5-F1
#
_entry.id   AF-A0A9Q3J9V5-F1
#
_cell.length_a   1.000
_cell.length_b   1.000
_cell.length_c   1.000
_cell.angle_alpha   90.00
_cell.angle_beta   90.00
_cell.angle_gamma   90.00
#
_symmetry.space_group_name_H-M   'P 1'
#
loop_
_entity.id
_entity.type
_entity.pdbx_description
1 polymer ?
#
loop_
_entity_poly.entity_id
_entity_poly.type
_entity_poly.pdbx_seq_one_letter_code
_entity_poly.pdbx_strand_id
1 'polypeptide(L)'
;MDTALLIWNRVVSWTGIFTNIISDRDPKFTLSLWKNLHQLFGTKFSFSTAYHAQADGLAERMIQTLEDMLRGFYAYGLEFKDCDVFTHYLCTLLPAIELAYKTSIHASTNQAPAILEKGWNPKLPQDSLRKDLV
;
A
#
# COMPACT_ATOMS: atom_id res chain seq x y z
N MET A 1 -8.38 4.71 -18.62
CA MET A 1 -6.97 4.67 -19.04
C MET A 1 -6.06 5.02 -17.85
N ASP A 2 -6.42 6.05 -17.09
CA ASP A 2 -5.64 6.57 -15.95
C ASP A 2 -5.35 5.55 -14.84
N THR A 3 -6.33 4.72 -14.45
CA THR A 3 -6.12 3.67 -13.44
C THR A 3 -5.09 2.62 -13.86
N ALA A 4 -5.10 2.23 -15.15
CA ALA A 4 -4.15 1.26 -15.67
C ALA A 4 -2.72 1.85 -15.68
N LEU A 5 -2.57 3.12 -16.08
CA LEU A 5 -1.30 3.83 -16.01
C LEU A 5 -0.81 4.00 -14.58
N LEU A 6 -1.70 4.27 -13.63
CA LEU A 6 -1.35 4.39 -12.21
C LEU A 6 -0.79 3.06 -11.67
N ILE A 7 -1.47 1.94 -11.94
CA ILE A 7 -1.02 0.61 -11.53
C ILE A 7 0.32 0.26 -12.18
N TRP A 8 0.48 0.54 -13.48
CA TRP A 8 1.75 0.33 -14.17
C TRP A 8 2.89 1.11 -13.53
N ASN A 9 2.69 2.41 -13.33
CA ASN A 9 3.73 3.32 -12.84
C ASN A 9 4.07 3.10 -11.36
N ARG A 10 3.10 2.71 -10.52
CA ARG A 10 3.29 2.60 -9.07
C ARG A 10 3.56 1.18 -8.58
N VAL A 11 3.02 0.17 -9.27
CA VAL A 11 3.12 -1.22 -8.82
C VAL A 11 4.03 -1.99 -9.76
N VAL A 12 3.61 -2.17 -11.02
CA VAL A 12 4.28 -3.08 -11.97
C VAL A 12 5.71 -2.66 -12.28
N SER A 13 5.99 -1.35 -12.43
CA SER A 13 7.34 -0.85 -12.68
C SER A 13 8.34 -1.18 -11.56
N TRP A 14 7.86 -1.37 -10.34
CA TRP A 14 8.69 -1.57 -9.14
C TRP A 14 8.71 -3.02 -8.64
N THR A 15 7.60 -3.75 -8.81
CA THR A 15 7.47 -5.16 -8.41
C THR A 15 7.67 -6.14 -9.55
N GLY A 16 7.55 -5.69 -10.80
CA GLY A 16 7.31 -6.56 -11.95
C GLY A 16 5.87 -7.09 -11.98
N ILE A 17 5.62 -8.01 -12.91
CA ILE A 17 4.32 -8.68 -13.06
C ILE A 17 4.25 -9.84 -12.07
N PHE A 18 3.14 -9.95 -11.35
CA PHE A 18 2.89 -11.05 -10.42
C PHE A 18 2.60 -12.36 -11.17
N THR A 19 3.05 -13.48 -10.62
CA THR A 19 2.72 -14.82 -11.13
C THR A 19 1.30 -15.22 -10.78
N ASN A 20 0.80 -14.82 -9.61
CA ASN A 20 -0.55 -15.07 -9.15
C ASN A 20 -1.08 -13.89 -8.34
N ILE A 21 -2.32 -13.46 -8.61
CA ILE A 21 -3.05 -12.45 -7.85
C ILE A 21 -4.34 -13.08 -7.35
N ILE A 22 -4.63 -12.87 -6.06
CA ILE A 22 -5.87 -13.29 -5.43
C ILE A 22 -6.64 -12.04 -5.07
N SER A 23 -7.87 -11.92 -5.55
CA SER A 23 -8.78 -10.81 -5.25
C SER A 23 -10.10 -11.33 -4.69
N ASP A 24 -10.85 -10.48 -3.98
CA ASP A 24 -12.24 -10.76 -3.67
C ASP A 24 -13.10 -10.82 -4.96
N ARG A 25 -14.39 -11.14 -4.78
CA ARG A 25 -15.35 -11.20 -5.90
C ARG A 25 -16.05 -9.86 -6.15
N ASP A 26 -15.44 -8.72 -5.81
CA ASP A 26 -16.02 -7.42 -6.17
C ASP A 26 -16.20 -7.37 -7.70
N PRO A 27 -17.38 -6.94 -8.20
CA PRO A 27 -17.67 -6.85 -9.62
C PRO A 27 -16.57 -6.15 -10.43
N LYS A 28 -15.88 -5.17 -9.85
CA LYS A 28 -14.76 -4.46 -10.47
C LYS A 28 -13.64 -5.40 -10.90
N PHE A 29 -13.35 -6.45 -10.13
CA PHE A 29 -12.31 -7.44 -10.41
C PHE A 29 -12.82 -8.64 -11.20
N THR A 30 -14.14 -8.91 -11.18
CA THR A 30 -14.73 -9.99 -11.98
C THR A 30 -15.01 -9.61 -13.44
N LEU A 31 -14.83 -8.34 -13.82
CA LEU A 31 -14.97 -7.90 -15.20
C LEU A 31 -14.03 -8.69 -16.14
N SER A 32 -14.55 -9.03 -17.32
CA SER A 32 -13.80 -9.74 -18.37
C SER A 32 -12.51 -9.04 -18.76
N LEU A 33 -12.49 -7.71 -18.66
CA LEU A 33 -11.30 -6.88 -18.87
C LEU A 33 -10.11 -7.34 -18.01
N TRP A 34 -10.30 -7.52 -16.70
CA TRP A 34 -9.21 -7.91 -15.79
C TRP A 34 -8.72 -9.33 -16.05
N LYS A 35 -9.66 -10.25 -16.32
CA LYS A 35 -9.31 -11.62 -16.69
C LYS A 35 -8.43 -11.66 -17.94
N ASN A 36 -8.83 -10.94 -18.98
CA ASN A 36 -8.10 -10.88 -20.25
C ASN A 36 -6.75 -10.16 -20.10
N LEU A 37 -6.70 -9.07 -19.33
CA LEU A 37 -5.48 -8.30 -19.04
C LEU A 37 -4.43 -9.19 -18.34
N HIS A 38 -4.82 -9.89 -17.27
CA HIS A 38 -3.92 -10.75 -16.54
C HIS A 38 -3.50 -11.98 -17.35
N GLN A 39 -4.38 -12.52 -18.21
CA GLN A 39 -4.01 -13.57 -19.15
C GLN A 39 -2.92 -13.11 -20.14
N LEU A 40 -3.00 -11.87 -20.65
CA LEU A 40 -1.96 -11.29 -21.51
C LEU A 40 -0.63 -11.12 -20.78
N PHE A 41 -0.67 -10.77 -19.50
CA PHE A 41 0.52 -10.63 -18.66
C PHE A 41 1.10 -11.98 -18.18
N GLY A 42 0.44 -13.11 -18.43
CA GLY A 42 0.83 -14.41 -17.89
C GLY A 42 0.59 -14.53 -16.39
N THR A 43 -0.19 -13.64 -15.79
CA THR A 43 -0.57 -13.65 -14.38
C THR A 43 -1.78 -14.55 -14.17
N LYS A 44 -1.69 -15.50 -13.24
CA LYS A 44 -2.87 -16.25 -12.79
C LYS A 44 -3.74 -15.33 -11.92
N PHE A 45 -4.94 -15.01 -12.38
CA PHE A 45 -5.90 -14.22 -11.62
C PHE A 45 -6.94 -15.14 -10.98
N SER A 46 -6.92 -15.23 -9.65
CA SER A 46 -7.77 -16.12 -8.85
C SER A 46 -8.68 -15.30 -7.93
N PHE A 47 -9.86 -15.83 -7.61
CA PHE A 47 -10.78 -15.18 -6.68
C PHE A 47 -10.80 -15.89 -5.33
N SER A 48 -10.83 -15.13 -4.23
CA SER A 48 -11.06 -15.70 -2.90
C SER A 48 -12.43 -16.38 -2.87
N THR A 49 -12.52 -17.45 -2.09
CA THR A 49 -13.81 -18.09 -1.78
C THR A 49 -14.27 -17.55 -0.44
N ALA A 50 -15.58 -17.48 -0.20
CA ALA A 50 -16.16 -17.02 1.07
C ALA A 50 -15.63 -17.73 2.33
N TYR A 51 -14.93 -18.87 2.18
CA TYR A 51 -14.39 -19.68 3.27
C TYR A 51 -12.85 -19.76 3.30
N HIS A 52 -12.12 -18.98 2.50
CA HIS A 52 -10.64 -18.94 2.50
C HIS A 52 -10.11 -17.62 3.09
N ALA A 53 -10.41 -17.40 4.37
CA ALA A 53 -10.09 -16.18 5.12
C ALA A 53 -8.58 -15.92 5.32
N GLN A 54 -7.67 -16.84 4.95
CA GLN A 54 -6.25 -16.64 5.22
C GLN A 54 -5.58 -15.65 4.25
N ALA A 55 -5.90 -15.74 2.95
CA ALA A 55 -5.39 -14.80 1.95
C ALA A 55 -6.10 -13.45 2.06
N ASP A 56 -7.44 -13.48 2.21
CA ASP A 56 -8.23 -12.27 2.47
C ASP A 56 -7.80 -11.61 3.78
N GLY A 57 -7.71 -12.38 4.87
CA GLY A 57 -7.42 -11.85 6.21
C GLY A 57 -6.02 -11.27 6.39
N LEU A 58 -5.06 -11.58 5.52
CA LEU A 58 -3.77 -10.87 5.50
C LEU A 58 -3.91 -9.49 4.85
N ALA A 59 -4.57 -9.44 3.69
CA ALA A 59 -4.84 -8.18 2.99
C ALA A 59 -5.76 -7.28 3.81
N GLU A 60 -6.84 -7.81 4.39
CA GLU A 60 -7.78 -7.10 5.25
C GLU A 60 -7.09 -6.50 6.48
N ARG A 61 -6.24 -7.27 7.18
CA ARG A 61 -5.48 -6.75 8.33
C ARG A 61 -4.50 -5.66 7.93
N MET A 62 -3.85 -5.80 6.78
CA MET A 62 -2.98 -4.76 6.23
C MET A 62 -3.79 -3.49 5.91
N ILE A 63 -4.93 -3.62 5.23
CA ILE A 63 -5.82 -2.51 4.89
C ILE A 63 -6.29 -1.80 6.16
N GLN A 64 -6.73 -2.56 7.17
CA GLN A 64 -7.18 -2.01 8.45
C GLN A 64 -6.05 -1.24 9.18
N THR A 65 -4.83 -1.76 9.16
CA THR A 65 -3.67 -1.05 9.71
C THR A 65 -3.42 0.27 8.98
N LEU A 66 -3.50 0.29 7.66
CA LEU A 66 -3.34 1.51 6.86
C LEU A 66 -4.48 2.51 7.10
N GLU A 67 -5.71 2.04 7.27
CA GLU A 67 -6.86 2.88 7.67
C GLU A 67 -6.65 3.52 9.04
N ASP A 68 -6.14 2.76 10.02
CA ASP A 68 -5.88 3.29 11.36
C ASP A 68 -4.74 4.32 11.33
N MET A 69 -3.69 4.10 10.54
CA MET A 69 -2.66 5.10 10.29
C MET A 69 -3.25 6.38 9.68
N LEU A 70 -4.11 6.25 8.67
CA LEU A 70 -4.83 7.38 8.05
C LEU A 70 -5.70 8.13 9.06
N ARG A 71 -6.47 7.42 9.89
CA ARG A 71 -7.30 8.01 10.96
C ARG A 71 -6.45 8.76 11.96
N GLY A 72 -5.30 8.20 12.38
CA GLY A 72 -4.34 8.86 13.25
C GLY A 72 -3.82 10.16 12.65
N PHE A 73 -3.40 10.14 11.38
CA PHE A 73 -2.97 11.35 10.68
C PHE A 73 -4.08 12.42 10.59
N TYR A 74 -5.33 12.01 10.36
CA TYR A 74 -6.45 12.94 10.29
C TYR A 74 -6.81 13.53 11.66
N ALA A 75 -6.83 12.70 12.71
CA ALA A 75 -7.24 13.09 14.06
C ALA A 75 -6.18 13.94 14.79
N TYR A 76 -4.90 13.64 14.59
CA TYR A 76 -3.78 14.31 15.25
C TYR A 76 -3.04 15.27 14.33
N GLY A 77 -3.64 15.62 13.18
CA GLY A 77 -3.01 16.32 12.07
C GLY A 77 -1.97 17.34 12.54
N LEU A 78 -0.70 17.04 12.22
CA LEU A 78 0.34 18.05 12.10
C LEU A 78 -0.30 19.21 11.35
N GLU A 79 -0.45 20.37 11.99
CA GLU A 79 -1.00 21.57 11.39
C GLU A 79 -0.10 22.00 10.22
N PHE A 80 -0.22 21.35 9.06
CA PHE A 80 0.22 21.90 7.78
C PHE A 80 -0.88 22.85 7.29
N LYS A 81 -1.17 23.84 8.13
CA LYS A 81 -2.13 24.90 7.88
C LYS A 81 -1.44 25.94 7.00
N ASP A 82 -1.33 25.66 5.71
CA ASP A 82 -1.36 26.75 4.75
C ASP A 82 -2.84 26.99 4.42
N CYS A 83 -3.36 28.09 4.99
CA CYS A 83 -4.58 28.81 4.66
C CYS A 83 -5.90 28.00 4.54
N ASP A 84 -6.75 28.06 5.57
CA ASP A 84 -8.23 27.93 5.64
C ASP A 84 -9.00 26.94 4.71
N VAL A 85 -8.31 25.98 4.12
CA VAL A 85 -8.87 24.91 3.31
C VAL A 85 -8.21 23.61 3.79
N PHE A 86 -8.96 22.51 3.85
CA PHE A 86 -8.37 21.19 4.03
C PHE A 86 -7.55 20.85 2.76
N THR A 87 -6.32 21.34 2.65
CA THR A 87 -5.52 21.32 1.41
C THR A 87 -4.81 19.98 1.16
N HIS A 88 -5.13 18.92 1.92
CA HIS A 88 -4.53 17.60 1.72
C HIS A 88 -5.60 16.55 1.42
N TYR A 89 -5.65 16.15 0.15
CA TYR A 89 -6.39 14.97 -0.27
C TYR A 89 -5.69 13.72 0.28
N LEU A 90 -6.46 12.70 0.64
CA LEU A 90 -5.95 11.39 1.08
C LEU A 90 -4.81 10.87 0.18
N CYS A 91 -4.92 11.12 -1.12
CA CYS A 91 -3.94 10.76 -2.15
C CYS A 91 -2.53 11.36 -1.92
N THR A 92 -2.40 12.56 -1.34
CA THR A 92 -1.09 13.19 -1.10
C THR A 92 -0.38 12.59 0.11
N LEU A 93 -1.12 11.97 1.04
CA LEU A 93 -0.58 11.32 2.23
C LEU A 93 -0.13 9.87 1.98
N LEU A 94 -0.66 9.22 0.94
CA LEU A 94 -0.35 7.82 0.64
C LEU A 94 1.15 7.50 0.60
N PRO A 95 2.04 8.30 -0.03
CA PRO A 95 3.47 8.00 -0.04
C PRO A 95 4.12 8.03 1.35
N ALA A 96 3.68 8.93 2.23
CA ALA A 96 4.21 9.03 3.59
C ALA A 96 3.78 7.84 4.44
N ILE A 97 2.51 7.43 4.32
CA ILE A 97 1.95 6.28 5.03
C ILE A 97 2.58 4.98 4.52
N GLU A 98 2.74 4.84 3.20
CA GLU A 98 3.43 3.69 2.60
C GLU A 98 4.86 3.56 3.14
N LEU A 99 5.60 4.67 3.23
CA LEU A 99 6.95 4.68 3.77
C LEU A 99 6.96 4.30 5.27
N ALA A 100 6.06 4.88 6.07
CA ALA A 100 5.95 4.57 7.49
C ALA A 100 5.60 3.10 7.73
N TYR A 101 4.65 2.55 6.96
CA TYR A 101 4.27 1.14 7.03
C TYR A 101 5.44 0.23 6.66
N LYS A 102 6.11 0.50 5.52
CA LYS A 102 7.23 -0.33 5.03
C LYS A 102 8.45 -0.34 5.96
N THR A 103 8.63 0.69 6.78
CA THR A 103 9.79 0.82 7.67
C THR A 103 9.51 0.46 9.12
N SER A 104 8.24 0.33 9.50
CA SER A 104 7.84 -0.08 10.85
C SER A 104 8.06 -1.57 11.06
N ILE A 105 8.52 -1.95 12.26
CA ILE A 105 8.70 -3.36 12.63
C ILE A 105 7.33 -3.97 12.91
N HIS A 106 7.01 -5.07 12.24
CA HIS A 106 5.75 -5.77 12.44
C HIS A 106 5.88 -6.86 13.49
N ALA A 107 4.91 -6.94 14.41
CA ALA A 107 4.93 -7.91 15.50
C ALA A 107 4.93 -9.38 15.02
N SER A 108 4.33 -9.67 13.87
CA SER A 108 4.26 -11.02 13.32
C SER A 108 5.57 -11.53 12.72
N THR A 109 6.43 -10.64 12.21
CA THR A 109 7.68 -10.98 11.53
C THR A 109 8.92 -10.55 12.31
N ASN A 110 8.75 -9.69 13.32
CA ASN A 110 9.82 -9.00 14.05
C ASN A 110 10.80 -8.25 13.12
N GLN A 111 10.36 -7.90 11.92
CA GLN A 111 11.13 -7.18 10.90
C GLN A 111 10.24 -6.19 10.16
N ALA A 112 10.87 -5.15 9.58
CA ALA A 112 10.18 -4.21 8.72
C ALA A 112 9.91 -4.83 7.33
N PRO A 113 8.75 -4.57 6.69
CA PRO A 113 8.46 -5.09 5.35
C PRO A 113 9.53 -4.76 4.31
N ALA A 114 10.14 -3.57 4.34
CA ALA A 114 11.20 -3.21 3.39
C ALA A 114 12.45 -4.10 3.51
N ILE A 115 12.81 -4.55 4.71
CA ILE A 115 13.89 -5.53 4.91
C ILE A 115 13.51 -6.88 4.30
N LEU A 116 12.27 -7.34 4.53
CA LEU A 116 11.81 -8.63 4.02
C LEU A 116 11.70 -8.66 2.49
N GLU A 117 11.22 -7.57 1.88
CA GLU A 117 10.99 -7.48 0.44
C GLU A 117 12.24 -7.09 -0.36
N LYS A 118 13.04 -6.14 0.17
CA LYS A 118 14.15 -5.52 -0.58
C LYS A 118 15.51 -5.69 0.09
N GLY A 119 15.57 -6.16 1.34
CA GLY A 119 16.82 -6.37 2.07
C GLY A 119 17.42 -5.11 2.70
N TRP A 120 16.76 -3.95 2.59
CA TRP A 120 17.24 -2.69 3.17
C TRP A 120 16.08 -1.79 3.57
N ASN A 121 16.30 -0.98 4.61
CA ASN A 121 15.38 0.07 5.01
C ASN A 121 15.81 1.40 4.37
N PRO A 122 14.88 2.16 3.75
CA PRO A 122 15.18 3.51 3.32
C PRO A 122 15.49 4.41 4.50
N LYS A 123 16.43 5.34 4.29
CA LYS A 123 16.68 6.43 5.24
C LYS A 123 15.43 7.31 5.31
N LEU A 124 14.94 7.52 6.52
CA LEU A 124 13.79 8.36 6.78
C LEU A 124 14.21 9.83 6.88
N PRO A 125 13.31 10.79 6.63
CA PRO A 125 13.59 12.21 6.84
C PRO A 125 14.12 12.51 8.26
N GLN A 126 13.57 11.84 9.27
CA GLN A 126 14.00 11.95 10.66
C GLN A 126 15.45 11.50 10.90
N ASP A 127 15.96 10.54 10.12
CA ASP A 127 17.34 10.06 10.24
C ASP A 127 18.35 11.08 9.68
N SER A 128 17.86 12.01 8.86
CA SER A 128 18.64 13.10 8.25
C SER A 128 18.59 14.38 9.09
N LEU A 129 17.72 14.45 10.10
CA LEU A 129 17.69 15.57 11.03
C LEU A 129 18.97 15.58 11.86
N ARG A 130 19.60 16.75 11.91
CA ARG A 130 20.85 16.97 12.60
C ARG A 130 20.63 16.79 14.12
N LYS A 131 21.39 15.89 14.75
CA LYS A 131 21.26 15.53 16.18
C LYS A 131 21.60 16.66 17.14
N ASP A 132 22.19 17.74 16.63
CA ASP A 132 22.58 18.97 17.33
C ASP A 132 21.44 20.00 17.45
N LEU A 133 20.23 19.70 16.97
CA LEU A 133 19.05 20.58 17.03
C LEU A 133 17.93 20.08 17.96
N VAL A 134 18.24 19.12 18.86
CA VAL A 134 17.34 18.65 19.93
C VAL A 134 18.01 18.86 21.28
#